data_AF-A0A150U271-F1
#
_entry.id   AF-A0A150U271-F1
#
_cell.length_a   1.000
_cell.length_b   1.000
_cell.length_c   1.000
_cell.angle_alpha   90.00
_cell.angle_beta   90.00
_cell.angle_gamma   90.00
#
_symmetry.space_group_name_H-M   'P 1'
#
loop_
_entity.id
_entity.type
_entity.pdbx_description
1 polymer ?
#
loop_
_entity_poly.entity_id
_entity_poly.type
_entity_poly.pdbx_seq_one_letter_code
_entity_poly.pdbx_strand_id
1 'polypeptide(L)'
;MTGSLDAGAGPHLAGLEGPLREALERSLADRLARCPGAELNLDNAFWGAPEPRDLGEALTRFGPSCVNVVARIFERIRDIDPTLGLWAQIRYLRNVWVGGSAGFKAVYAEPAAMRERLDGQLAGTGGRRMARDTILGGIEHQRGPLLGALAGSMGSLLRGGEPLDADSWREVHRPDEEAVHICVGKREPRLPELDDIHLDWRSPVVGVDEATRRCRYGLFISVVHWAQARFGLGNPVFPFQSIDDRVAALSGRVDAPARWADFVARWREARWALAVRGKGGAEEALRWLRACDEAAPAPGGGG
;
A
#
# COMPACT_ATOMS: atom_id res chain seq x y z
N MET A 1 12.38 1.28 -31.73
CA MET A 1 10.91 1.33 -31.55
C MET A 1 10.58 0.63 -30.25
N THR A 2 10.51 1.39 -29.15
CA THR A 2 10.23 0.88 -27.80
C THR A 2 8.73 1.01 -27.54
N GLY A 3 7.92 0.18 -28.20
CA GLY A 3 6.55 -0.01 -27.77
C GLY A 3 6.58 -0.69 -26.41
N SER A 4 6.00 -0.07 -25.39
CA SER A 4 5.77 -0.75 -24.11
C SER A 4 5.05 -2.07 -24.39
N LEU A 5 5.45 -3.15 -23.72
CA LEU A 5 4.80 -4.47 -23.80
C LEU A 5 3.30 -4.43 -23.43
N ASP A 6 2.82 -3.29 -22.92
CA ASP A 6 1.48 -3.03 -22.44
C ASP A 6 0.64 -2.10 -23.37
N ALA A 7 1.11 -1.82 -24.59
CA ALA A 7 0.36 -0.98 -25.53
C ALA A 7 -1.06 -1.54 -25.78
N GLY A 8 -2.07 -0.86 -25.22
CA GLY A 8 -3.49 -1.21 -25.34
C GLY A 8 -4.06 -2.14 -24.26
N ALA A 9 -3.24 -2.65 -23.34
CA ALA A 9 -3.67 -3.50 -22.22
C ALA A 9 -3.58 -2.75 -20.89
N GLY A 10 -3.97 -1.47 -20.84
CA GLY A 10 -4.01 -0.70 -19.60
C GLY A 10 -5.18 -1.12 -18.69
N PRO A 11 -5.22 -0.65 -17.43
CA PRO A 11 -6.28 -1.01 -16.51
C PRO A 11 -7.65 -0.59 -17.02
N HIS A 12 -8.58 -1.53 -17.04
CA HIS A 12 -9.99 -1.23 -17.18
C HIS A 12 -10.46 -0.47 -15.93
N LEU A 13 -10.57 0.85 -16.04
CA LEU A 13 -11.02 1.74 -14.95
C LEU A 13 -12.42 1.36 -14.42
N ALA A 14 -13.20 0.63 -15.22
CA ALA A 14 -14.55 0.17 -14.89
C ALA A 14 -14.65 -0.75 -13.65
N GLY A 15 -13.54 -1.32 -13.18
CA GLY A 15 -13.51 -2.17 -11.98
C GLY A 15 -13.09 -1.47 -10.69
N LEU A 16 -12.66 -0.21 -10.74
CA LEU A 16 -12.32 0.56 -9.53
C LEU A 16 -13.59 1.10 -8.87
N GLU A 17 -13.64 1.00 -7.54
CA GLU A 17 -14.72 1.62 -6.77
C GLU A 17 -14.70 3.14 -6.91
N GLY A 18 -15.89 3.75 -7.02
CA GLY A 18 -16.05 5.17 -7.34
C GLY A 18 -15.20 6.11 -6.48
N PRO A 19 -15.27 6.04 -5.13
CA PRO A 19 -14.49 6.90 -4.25
C PRO A 19 -12.97 6.72 -4.36
N LEU A 20 -12.51 5.49 -4.66
CA LEU A 20 -11.11 5.22 -4.93
C LEU A 20 -10.70 5.85 -6.27
N ARG A 21 -11.50 5.62 -7.32
CA ARG A 21 -11.27 6.19 -8.64
C ARG A 21 -11.21 7.71 -8.60
N GLU A 22 -12.15 8.37 -7.92
CA GLU A 22 -12.18 9.83 -7.77
C GLU A 22 -10.93 10.38 -7.08
N ALA A 23 -10.41 9.70 -6.05
CA ALA A 23 -9.18 10.11 -5.37
C ALA A 23 -7.96 10.02 -6.30
N LEU A 24 -7.88 8.97 -7.13
CA LEU A 24 -6.83 8.81 -8.14
C LEU A 24 -6.97 9.84 -9.27
N GLU A 25 -8.18 10.07 -9.77
CA GLU A 25 -8.47 11.06 -10.82
C GLU A 25 -8.12 12.47 -10.36
N ARG A 26 -8.52 12.89 -9.16
CA ARG A 26 -8.09 14.19 -8.60
C ARG A 26 -6.58 14.28 -8.46
N SER A 27 -5.93 13.22 -7.93
CA SER A 27 -4.49 13.23 -7.71
C SER A 27 -3.74 13.44 -9.03
N LEU A 28 -4.18 12.78 -10.10
CA LEU A 28 -3.63 12.95 -11.45
C LEU A 28 -3.95 14.33 -12.04
N ALA A 29 -5.22 14.76 -11.99
CA ALA A 29 -5.66 16.01 -12.59
C ALA A 29 -4.88 17.20 -12.02
N ASP A 30 -4.76 17.27 -10.70
CA ASP A 30 -4.04 18.35 -10.03
C ASP A 30 -2.53 18.28 -10.27
N ARG A 31 -1.97 17.07 -10.43
CA ARG A 31 -0.56 16.87 -10.84
C ARG A 31 -0.31 17.43 -12.23
N LEU A 32 -1.15 17.08 -13.21
CA LEU A 32 -1.04 17.52 -14.60
C LEU A 32 -1.26 19.04 -14.73
N ALA A 33 -2.20 19.58 -13.95
CA ALA A 33 -2.47 21.01 -13.87
C ALA A 33 -1.39 21.81 -13.09
N ARG A 34 -0.37 21.12 -12.54
CA ARG A 34 0.70 21.71 -11.72
C ARG A 34 0.15 22.54 -10.55
N CYS A 35 -0.93 22.07 -9.92
CA CYS A 35 -1.50 22.72 -8.75
C CYS A 35 -0.50 22.73 -7.58
N PRO A 36 -0.46 23.80 -6.75
CA PRO A 36 0.41 23.84 -5.58
C PRO A 36 0.17 22.66 -4.63
N GLY A 37 1.24 21.98 -4.22
CA GLY A 37 1.19 20.84 -3.29
C GLY A 37 0.90 19.48 -3.94
N ALA A 38 0.62 19.46 -5.26
CA ALA A 38 0.37 18.26 -6.04
C ALA A 38 1.66 17.69 -6.69
N GLU A 39 2.84 18.21 -6.36
CA GLU A 39 4.08 17.93 -7.07
C GLU A 39 4.59 16.49 -6.91
N LEU A 40 4.03 15.73 -5.97
CA LEU A 40 4.39 14.34 -5.71
C LEU A 40 3.20 13.40 -5.93
N ASN A 41 2.08 13.91 -6.45
CA ASN A 41 0.89 13.11 -6.69
C ASN A 41 1.15 12.08 -7.79
N LEU A 42 0.81 10.83 -7.50
CA LEU A 42 1.04 9.67 -8.35
C LEU A 42 2.49 9.55 -8.87
N ASP A 43 3.48 9.89 -8.05
CA ASP A 43 4.86 10.13 -8.50
C ASP A 43 5.46 8.96 -9.32
N ASN A 44 5.16 7.71 -8.97
CA ASN A 44 5.66 6.54 -9.72
C ASN A 44 5.27 6.56 -11.21
N ALA A 45 4.12 7.16 -11.56
CA ALA A 45 3.66 7.26 -12.95
C ALA A 45 4.44 8.32 -13.78
N PHE A 46 5.18 9.20 -13.10
CA PHE A 46 5.93 10.31 -13.68
C PHE A 46 7.44 10.07 -13.74
N TRP A 47 7.94 8.92 -13.28
CA TRP A 47 9.37 8.57 -13.36
C TRP A 47 9.90 8.40 -14.81
N GLY A 48 9.04 8.42 -15.82
CA GLY A 48 9.40 8.36 -17.23
C GLY A 48 8.72 9.45 -18.07
N ALA A 49 9.33 9.76 -19.23
CA ALA A 49 8.80 10.72 -20.20
C ALA A 49 8.19 9.99 -21.43
N PRO A 50 7.13 10.55 -22.05
CA PRO A 50 6.38 11.74 -21.64
C PRO A 50 5.50 11.49 -20.40
N GLU A 51 4.93 12.53 -19.79
CA GLU A 51 3.94 12.42 -18.70
C GLU A 51 2.72 11.55 -19.12
N PRO A 52 2.04 10.87 -18.18
CA PRO A 52 0.84 10.09 -18.51
C PRO A 52 -0.30 11.02 -18.98
N ARG A 53 -1.01 10.62 -20.03
CA ARG A 53 -2.10 11.41 -20.62
C ARG A 53 -3.41 11.32 -19.85
N ASP A 54 -3.65 10.18 -19.22
CA ASP A 54 -4.87 9.87 -18.49
C ASP A 54 -4.59 8.89 -17.34
N LEU A 55 -5.64 8.59 -16.56
CA LEU A 55 -5.53 7.69 -15.42
C LEU A 55 -5.19 6.25 -15.86
N GLY A 56 -5.65 5.80 -17.03
CA GLY A 56 -5.31 4.49 -17.56
C GLY A 56 -3.81 4.35 -17.77
N GLU A 57 -3.17 5.33 -18.40
CA GLU A 57 -1.71 5.36 -18.56
C GLU A 57 -0.97 5.45 -17.23
N ALA A 58 -1.43 6.31 -16.32
CA ALA A 58 -0.81 6.47 -15.02
C ALA A 58 -0.82 5.15 -14.22
N LEU A 59 -1.96 4.46 -14.20
CA LEU A 59 -2.10 3.18 -13.52
C LEU A 59 -1.37 2.03 -14.24
N THR A 60 -1.24 2.10 -15.58
CA THR A 60 -0.40 1.17 -16.33
C THR A 60 1.05 1.28 -15.86
N ARG A 61 1.56 2.50 -15.70
CA ARG A 61 2.93 2.76 -15.21
C ARG A 61 3.13 2.41 -13.73
N PHE A 62 2.08 2.52 -12.91
CA PHE A 62 2.09 2.01 -11.53
C PHE A 62 2.28 0.49 -11.48
N GLY A 63 1.73 -0.23 -12.47
CA GLY A 63 1.72 -1.68 -12.51
C GLY A 63 0.62 -2.30 -11.63
N PRO A 64 0.21 -3.55 -11.94
CA PRO A 64 -0.91 -4.21 -11.28
C PRO A 64 -0.69 -4.44 -9.78
N SER A 65 0.55 -4.67 -9.33
CA SER A 65 0.88 -4.79 -7.90
C SER A 65 0.54 -3.54 -7.11
N CYS A 66 0.93 -2.36 -7.60
CA CYS A 66 0.66 -1.09 -6.93
C CYS A 66 -0.84 -0.77 -6.94
N VAL A 67 -1.53 -1.01 -8.06
CA VAL A 67 -2.99 -0.86 -8.15
C VAL A 67 -3.68 -1.75 -7.10
N ASN A 68 -3.24 -2.99 -6.97
CA ASN A 68 -3.79 -3.93 -6.01
C ASN A 68 -3.57 -3.50 -4.55
N VAL A 69 -2.39 -2.96 -4.23
CA VAL A 69 -2.10 -2.41 -2.88
C VAL A 69 -3.07 -1.28 -2.54
N VAL A 70 -3.28 -0.33 -3.45
CA VAL A 70 -4.22 0.78 -3.22
C VAL A 70 -5.64 0.26 -3.05
N ALA A 71 -6.09 -0.68 -3.88
CA ALA A 71 -7.41 -1.30 -3.77
C ALA A 71 -7.61 -2.02 -2.43
N ARG A 72 -6.61 -2.78 -1.95
CA ARG A 72 -6.66 -3.48 -0.65
C ARG A 72 -6.72 -2.53 0.53
N ILE A 73 -5.97 -1.43 0.48
CA ILE A 73 -6.02 -0.39 1.51
C ILE A 73 -7.41 0.26 1.53
N PHE A 74 -7.97 0.58 0.35
CA PHE A 74 -9.33 1.11 0.24
C PHE A 74 -10.37 0.16 0.87
N GLU A 75 -10.35 -1.12 0.51
CA GLU A 75 -11.25 -2.13 1.07
C GLU A 75 -11.19 -2.17 2.61
N ARG A 76 -9.98 -2.14 3.18
CA ARG A 76 -9.80 -2.15 4.63
C ARG A 76 -10.29 -0.88 5.30
N ILE A 77 -10.01 0.29 4.72
CA ILE A 77 -10.52 1.56 5.24
C ILE A 77 -12.05 1.58 5.19
N ARG A 78 -12.67 1.07 4.12
CA ARG A 78 -14.13 0.92 4.02
C ARG A 78 -14.69 -0.05 5.07
N ASP A 79 -14.02 -1.16 5.33
CA ASP A 79 -14.43 -2.12 6.37
C ASP A 79 -14.34 -1.51 7.78
N ILE A 80 -13.41 -0.57 8.00
CA ILE A 80 -13.26 0.18 9.26
C ILE A 80 -14.30 1.30 9.37
N ASP A 81 -14.46 2.10 8.31
CA ASP A 81 -15.39 3.22 8.21
C ASP A 81 -16.24 3.07 6.92
N PRO A 82 -17.41 2.39 7.02
CA PRO A 82 -18.29 2.19 5.87
C PRO A 82 -18.88 3.48 5.30
N THR A 83 -18.86 4.59 6.05
CA THR A 83 -19.30 5.90 5.56
C THR A 83 -18.26 6.57 4.67
N LEU A 84 -17.05 6.00 4.60
CA LEU A 84 -15.90 6.54 3.88
C LEU A 84 -15.47 7.92 4.36
N GLY A 85 -15.82 8.29 5.60
CA GLY A 85 -15.43 9.54 6.22
C GLY A 85 -13.91 9.68 6.37
N LEU A 86 -13.20 8.59 6.70
CA LEU A 86 -11.73 8.52 6.69
C LEU A 86 -11.17 8.71 5.28
N TRP A 87 -11.71 7.99 4.30
CA TRP A 87 -11.24 8.07 2.91
C TRP A 87 -11.43 9.47 2.33
N ALA A 88 -12.53 10.13 2.65
CA ALA A 88 -12.82 11.50 2.24
C ALA A 88 -11.79 12.52 2.76
N GLN A 89 -11.05 12.22 3.82
CA GLN A 89 -9.96 13.07 4.29
C GLN A 89 -8.69 12.95 3.44
N ILE A 90 -8.58 11.94 2.58
CA ILE A 90 -7.42 11.77 1.70
C ILE A 90 -7.61 12.68 0.48
N ARG A 91 -6.91 13.81 0.50
CA ARG A 91 -6.90 14.76 -0.61
C ARG A 91 -6.14 14.20 -1.80
N TYR A 92 -4.93 13.69 -1.60
CA TYR A 92 -4.10 13.12 -2.66
C TYR A 92 -3.38 11.84 -2.27
N LEU A 93 -3.17 10.98 -3.27
CA LEU A 93 -2.23 9.86 -3.23
C LEU A 93 -0.94 10.29 -3.93
N ARG A 94 0.19 10.13 -3.23
CA ARG A 94 1.52 10.52 -3.73
C ARG A 94 2.24 9.37 -4.41
N ASN A 95 3.19 8.73 -3.75
CA ASN A 95 3.87 7.56 -4.30
C ASN A 95 3.38 6.28 -3.61
N VAL A 96 3.27 5.21 -4.38
CA VAL A 96 3.01 3.85 -3.92
C VAL A 96 4.34 3.11 -3.78
N TRP A 97 4.47 2.25 -2.77
CA TRP A 97 5.61 1.35 -2.62
C TRP A 97 5.17 -0.06 -2.29
N VAL A 98 6.05 -1.03 -2.59
CA VAL A 98 5.88 -2.45 -2.28
C VAL A 98 7.22 -3.01 -1.82
N GLY A 99 7.25 -3.68 -0.67
CA GLY A 99 8.46 -4.22 -0.06
C GLY A 99 8.17 -4.81 1.33
N GLY A 100 8.98 -4.44 2.34
CA GLY A 100 8.79 -4.82 3.75
C GLY A 100 7.40 -4.50 4.34
N SER A 101 6.78 -3.48 3.75
CA SER A 101 5.36 -3.13 3.82
C SER A 101 4.91 -2.69 2.42
N ALA A 102 3.62 -2.43 2.21
CA ALA A 102 3.19 -1.74 1.00
C ALA A 102 2.13 -0.70 1.31
N GLY A 103 2.19 0.43 0.63
CA GLY A 103 1.28 1.52 0.90
C GLY A 103 1.49 2.69 -0.02
N PHE A 104 0.92 3.83 0.36
CA PHE A 104 1.13 5.09 -0.33
C PHE A 104 1.31 6.25 0.63
N LYS A 105 2.07 7.25 0.20
CA LYS A 105 2.14 8.53 0.90
C LYS A 105 0.88 9.32 0.60
N ALA A 106 0.33 10.00 1.61
CA ALA A 106 -0.95 10.67 1.52
C ALA A 106 -0.80 12.18 1.71
N VAL A 107 -1.79 12.93 1.25
CA VAL A 107 -2.04 14.31 1.68
C VAL A 107 -3.44 14.33 2.27
N TYR A 108 -3.54 14.70 3.55
CA TYR A 108 -4.85 14.87 4.19
C TYR A 108 -5.42 16.27 3.91
N ALA A 109 -6.70 16.35 3.61
CA ALA A 109 -7.43 17.61 3.43
C ALA A 109 -7.44 18.41 4.73
N GLU A 110 -7.86 17.76 5.82
CA GLU A 110 -7.86 18.31 7.17
C GLU A 110 -7.24 17.28 8.14
N PRO A 111 -5.92 17.36 8.39
CA PRO A 111 -5.23 16.40 9.25
C PRO A 111 -5.82 16.32 10.66
N ALA A 112 -6.28 17.44 11.23
CA ALA A 112 -6.93 17.43 12.54
C ALA A 112 -8.24 16.61 12.53
N ALA A 113 -9.08 16.82 11.51
CA ALA A 113 -10.31 16.06 11.32
C ALA A 113 -10.03 14.57 11.04
N MET A 114 -8.95 14.24 10.31
CA MET A 114 -8.50 12.86 10.12
C MET A 114 -8.18 12.19 11.46
N ARG A 115 -7.41 12.85 12.33
CA ARG A 115 -7.06 12.31 13.66
C ARG A 115 -8.29 12.10 14.54
N GLU A 116 -9.19 13.08 14.57
CA GLU A 116 -10.44 12.98 15.33
C GLU A 116 -11.30 11.80 14.85
N ARG A 117 -11.44 11.63 13.53
CA ARG A 117 -12.18 10.49 12.95
C ARG A 117 -11.52 9.16 13.27
N LEU A 118 -10.20 9.06 13.21
CA LEU A 118 -9.44 7.86 13.54
C LEU A 118 -9.61 7.45 15.01
N ASP A 119 -9.59 8.42 15.94
CA ASP A 119 -9.86 8.16 17.36
C ASP A 119 -11.28 7.63 17.59
N GLY A 120 -12.24 8.03 16.74
CA GLY A 120 -13.62 7.53 16.76
C GLY A 120 -13.79 6.08 16.27
N GLN A 121 -12.84 5.52 15.53
CA GLN A 121 -12.99 4.19 14.91
C GLN A 121 -12.75 3.00 15.85
N LEU A 122 -12.41 3.25 17.11
CA LEU A 122 -12.27 2.19 18.10
C LEU A 122 -13.62 1.57 18.51
N ALA A 123 -14.72 2.30 18.34
CA ALA A 123 -16.06 1.88 18.76
C ALA A 123 -16.84 1.07 17.69
N GLY A 124 -16.23 0.80 16.52
CA GLY A 124 -16.91 0.16 15.39
C GLY A 124 -17.50 -1.21 15.74
N THR A 125 -18.80 -1.40 15.45
CA THR A 125 -19.57 -2.62 15.73
C THR A 125 -19.48 -3.67 14.61
N GLY A 126 -18.67 -3.43 13.57
CA GLY A 126 -18.66 -4.19 12.31
C GLY A 126 -17.47 -5.13 12.05
N GLY A 127 -16.52 -5.28 12.98
CA GLY A 127 -15.50 -6.34 12.97
C GLY A 127 -14.04 -5.91 12.81
N ARG A 128 -13.75 -4.84 12.05
CA ARG A 128 -12.44 -4.16 12.06
C ARG A 128 -12.58 -2.82 12.79
N ARG A 129 -11.54 -2.45 13.53
CA ARG A 129 -11.50 -1.23 14.35
C ARG A 129 -10.11 -0.62 14.22
N MET A 130 -9.96 0.65 14.57
CA MET A 130 -8.62 1.24 14.74
C MET A 130 -8.37 1.62 16.18
N ALA A 131 -7.14 1.44 16.61
CA ALA A 131 -6.65 1.98 17.87
C ALA A 131 -5.42 2.84 17.60
N ARG A 132 -5.27 3.89 18.40
CA ARG A 132 -4.09 4.76 18.36
C ARG A 132 -2.89 3.99 18.89
N ASP A 133 -1.75 4.15 18.24
CA ASP A 133 -0.50 3.52 18.66
C ASP A 133 -0.01 4.07 20.02
N THR A 134 0.85 3.31 20.67
CA THR A 134 1.66 3.83 21.79
C THR A 134 2.83 4.66 21.24
N ILE A 135 3.57 5.37 22.09
CA ILE A 135 4.81 6.03 21.65
C ILE A 135 5.74 5.03 20.95
N LEU A 136 5.87 3.81 21.48
CA LEU A 136 6.75 2.80 20.89
C LEU A 136 6.33 2.42 19.48
N GLY A 137 5.03 2.29 19.22
CA GLY A 137 4.51 2.02 17.87
C GLY A 137 4.65 3.21 16.91
N GLY A 138 4.45 4.43 17.42
CA GLY A 138 4.57 5.65 16.62
C GLY A 138 6.01 6.03 16.27
N ILE A 139 7.01 5.53 17.01
CA ILE A 139 8.43 5.79 16.75
C ILE A 139 8.87 5.28 15.36
N GLU A 140 8.20 4.27 14.80
CA GLU A 140 8.47 3.75 13.45
C GLU A 140 8.27 4.80 12.34
N HIS A 141 7.50 5.87 12.61
CA HIS A 141 7.11 6.89 11.63
C HIS A 141 7.46 8.32 12.09
N GLN A 142 8.54 8.48 12.86
CA GLN A 142 9.05 9.79 13.29
C GLN A 142 10.21 10.27 12.40
N ARG A 143 10.58 11.54 12.52
CA ARG A 143 11.75 12.06 11.81
C ARG A 143 13.04 11.45 12.34
N GLY A 144 13.90 11.02 11.41
CA GLY A 144 15.26 10.55 11.68
C GLY A 144 15.41 9.04 11.86
N PRO A 145 16.64 8.53 11.98
CA PRO A 145 16.89 7.12 12.25
C PRO A 145 16.22 6.71 13.57
N LEU A 146 15.67 5.50 13.64
CA LEU A 146 14.98 4.92 14.81
C LEU A 146 15.69 5.23 16.15
N LEU A 147 17.02 5.13 16.18
CA LEU A 147 17.85 5.40 17.37
C LEU A 147 17.85 6.88 17.80
N GLY A 148 17.84 7.81 16.84
CA GLY A 148 17.73 9.25 17.11
C GLY A 148 16.33 9.64 17.59
N ALA A 149 15.30 9.05 16.99
CA ALA A 149 13.90 9.23 17.42
C ALA A 149 13.66 8.68 18.84
N LEU A 150 14.27 7.53 19.18
CA LEU A 150 14.22 6.95 20.53
C LEU A 150 14.86 7.86 21.57
N ALA A 151 16.06 8.39 21.31
CA ALA A 151 16.75 9.30 22.23
C ALA A 151 15.93 10.58 22.49
N GLY A 152 15.33 11.16 21.45
CA GLY A 152 14.44 12.33 21.56
C GLY A 152 13.10 12.04 22.23
N SER A 153 12.65 10.78 22.24
CA SER A 153 11.35 10.36 22.79
C SER A 153 11.45 9.75 24.20
N MET A 154 12.66 9.51 24.73
CA MET A 154 12.89 8.91 26.05
C MET A 154 12.14 9.61 27.20
N GLY A 155 12.14 10.94 27.21
CA GLY A 155 11.43 11.73 28.23
C GLY A 155 9.91 11.57 28.18
N SER A 156 9.34 11.42 26.98
CA SER A 156 7.91 11.16 26.76
C SER A 156 7.56 9.70 27.05
N LEU A 157 8.42 8.75 26.67
CA LEU A 157 8.29 7.32 26.96
C LEU A 157 8.15 7.06 28.46
N LEU A 158 9.00 7.68 29.28
CA LEU A 158 8.97 7.56 30.74
C LEU A 158 7.74 8.22 31.40
N ARG A 159 6.98 9.04 30.66
CA ARG A 159 5.80 9.77 31.16
C ARG A 159 4.50 9.38 30.45
N GLY A 160 4.50 8.36 29.59
CA GLY A 160 3.32 7.97 28.81
C GLY A 160 2.84 9.04 27.83
N GLY A 161 3.77 9.84 27.27
CA GLY A 161 3.46 10.92 26.32
C GLY A 161 2.98 10.44 24.95
N GLU A 162 3.07 11.30 23.93
CA GLU A 162 2.74 10.98 22.55
C GLU A 162 3.96 11.14 21.63
N PRO A 163 3.96 10.52 20.43
CA PRO A 163 5.01 10.76 19.45
C PRO A 163 5.04 12.22 19.00
N LEU A 164 6.21 12.72 18.61
CA LEU A 164 6.48 14.15 18.39
C LEU A 164 6.01 14.67 17.02
N ASP A 165 6.23 13.89 15.97
CA ASP A 165 6.11 14.31 14.58
C ASP A 165 4.80 13.88 13.93
N ALA A 166 4.35 12.66 14.22
CA ALA A 166 3.12 12.08 13.67
C ALA A 166 2.38 11.27 14.74
N ASP A 167 1.05 11.29 14.69
CA ASP A 167 0.24 10.27 15.35
C ASP A 167 0.04 9.09 14.40
N SER A 168 -0.05 7.87 14.93
CA SER A 168 -0.36 6.68 14.16
C SER A 168 -1.51 5.88 14.76
N TRP A 169 -2.20 5.16 13.88
CA TRP A 169 -3.28 4.23 14.23
C TRP A 169 -3.15 2.95 13.44
N ARG A 170 -3.40 1.82 14.09
CA ARG A 170 -3.41 0.51 13.44
C ARG A 170 -4.78 -0.13 13.54
N GLU A 171 -5.08 -0.89 12.50
CA GLU A 171 -6.22 -1.80 12.50
C GLU A 171 -6.03 -2.86 13.59
N VAL A 172 -7.05 -2.99 14.43
CA VAL A 172 -7.14 -4.01 15.47
C VAL A 172 -8.14 -5.06 15.02
N HIS A 173 -7.60 -6.15 14.48
CA HIS A 173 -8.37 -7.33 14.12
C HIS A 173 -7.74 -8.57 14.76
N ARG A 174 -7.20 -9.48 13.96
CA ARG A 174 -6.45 -10.65 14.41
C ARG A 174 -4.95 -10.34 14.42
N PRO A 175 -4.22 -10.79 15.44
CA PRO A 175 -2.77 -10.66 15.45
C PRO A 175 -2.17 -11.42 14.26
N ASP A 176 -1.01 -10.98 13.79
CA ASP A 176 -0.22 -11.68 12.79
C ASP A 176 -0.86 -11.79 11.39
N GLU A 177 -2.03 -11.19 11.19
CA GLU A 177 -2.62 -10.98 9.89
C GLU A 177 -2.22 -9.61 9.35
N GLU A 178 -2.42 -9.44 8.05
CA GLU A 178 -2.25 -8.14 7.44
C GLU A 178 -3.21 -7.12 8.09
N ALA A 179 -2.73 -5.90 8.33
CA ALA A 179 -3.48 -4.79 8.93
C ALA A 179 -3.15 -3.47 8.24
N VAL A 180 -4.10 -2.54 8.19
CA VAL A 180 -3.80 -1.16 7.77
C VAL A 180 -3.24 -0.34 8.93
N HIS A 181 -2.20 0.45 8.63
CA HIS A 181 -1.55 1.42 9.49
C HIS A 181 -1.64 2.79 8.84
N ILE A 182 -2.09 3.78 9.61
CA ILE A 182 -2.32 5.16 9.15
C ILE A 182 -1.48 6.10 10.01
N CYS A 183 -0.66 6.93 9.36
CA CYS A 183 0.17 7.95 9.98
C CYS A 183 -0.30 9.35 9.56
N VAL A 184 -0.40 10.27 10.52
CA VAL A 184 -0.83 11.65 10.30
C VAL A 184 0.12 12.62 10.99
N GLY A 185 0.81 13.45 10.21
CA GLY A 185 1.74 14.47 10.66
C GLY A 185 1.09 15.56 11.51
N LYS A 186 1.78 15.98 12.57
CA LYS A 186 1.31 16.97 13.55
C LYS A 186 1.64 18.42 13.21
N ARG A 187 2.78 18.65 12.54
CA ARG A 187 3.39 20.00 12.44
C ARG A 187 3.55 20.45 10.99
N GLU A 188 3.30 21.73 10.75
CA GLU A 188 3.59 22.40 9.48
C GLU A 188 4.99 23.04 9.48
N PRO A 189 5.71 23.06 8.33
CA PRO A 189 5.36 22.38 7.08
C PRO A 189 5.47 20.85 7.24
N ARG A 190 4.42 20.13 6.84
CA ARG A 190 4.41 18.66 6.89
C ARG A 190 5.37 18.09 5.85
N LEU A 191 6.25 17.20 6.31
CA LEU A 191 7.10 16.46 5.39
C LEU A 191 6.33 15.26 4.80
N PRO A 192 6.44 14.99 3.49
CA PRO A 192 5.71 13.92 2.82
C PRO A 192 5.85 12.54 3.46
N GLU A 193 6.99 12.24 4.07
CA GLU A 193 7.27 10.94 4.67
C GLU A 193 6.44 10.64 5.93
N LEU A 194 5.86 11.65 6.58
CA LEU A 194 5.11 11.52 7.83
C LEU A 194 3.62 11.20 7.64
N ASP A 195 3.09 11.47 6.44
CA ASP A 195 1.70 11.17 6.07
C ASP A 195 1.68 9.94 5.18
N ASP A 196 1.34 8.78 5.74
CA ASP A 196 1.28 7.54 4.98
C ASP A 196 0.19 6.59 5.45
N ILE A 197 -0.22 5.73 4.51
CA ILE A 197 -1.19 4.67 4.75
C ILE A 197 -0.62 3.41 4.13
N HIS A 198 -0.47 2.36 4.93
CA HIS A 198 0.17 1.15 4.48
C HIS A 198 -0.34 -0.11 5.15
N LEU A 199 -0.02 -1.24 4.54
CA LEU A 199 -0.30 -2.58 5.02
C LEU A 199 0.94 -3.08 5.75
N ASP A 200 0.76 -3.41 7.02
CA ASP A 200 1.67 -4.30 7.74
C ASP A 200 1.32 -5.72 7.32
N TRP A 201 2.26 -6.50 6.77
CA TRP A 201 1.93 -7.89 6.37
C TRP A 201 1.63 -8.79 7.57
N ARG A 202 2.23 -8.48 8.72
CA ARG A 202 2.05 -9.17 10.00
C ARG A 202 1.92 -8.12 11.09
N SER A 203 0.68 -7.78 11.44
CA SER A 203 0.44 -6.75 12.45
C SER A 203 1.02 -7.14 13.81
N PRO A 204 1.81 -6.26 14.47
CA PRO A 204 2.33 -6.52 15.80
C PRO A 204 1.30 -6.31 16.92
N VAL A 205 0.08 -5.87 16.57
CA VAL A 205 -1.00 -5.55 17.52
C VAL A 205 -1.75 -6.83 17.90
N VAL A 206 -1.80 -7.11 19.21
CA VAL A 206 -2.48 -8.28 19.81
C VAL A 206 -3.75 -7.90 20.59
N GLY A 207 -4.19 -6.66 20.45
CA GLY A 207 -5.41 -6.15 21.06
C GLY A 207 -5.34 -4.68 21.42
N VAL A 208 -6.22 -4.26 22.32
CA VAL A 208 -6.31 -2.89 22.84
C VAL A 208 -6.10 -2.93 24.34
N ASP A 209 -5.34 -1.97 24.86
CA ASP A 209 -5.26 -1.73 26.29
C ASP A 209 -6.54 -1.00 26.77
N GLU A 210 -7.27 -1.59 27.72
CA GLU A 210 -8.57 -1.08 28.14
C GLU A 210 -8.49 0.29 28.83
N ALA A 211 -7.40 0.55 29.58
CA ALA A 211 -7.24 1.77 30.35
C ALA A 211 -6.89 2.97 29.45
N THR A 212 -6.02 2.76 28.48
CA THR A 212 -5.49 3.81 27.60
C THR A 212 -6.19 3.88 26.25
N ARG A 213 -6.97 2.84 25.89
CA ARG A 213 -7.62 2.66 24.59
C ARG A 213 -6.64 2.66 23.40
N ARG A 214 -5.36 2.30 23.65
CA ARG A 214 -4.29 2.23 22.65
C ARG A 214 -3.97 0.81 22.22
N CYS A 215 -3.21 0.66 21.13
CA CYS A 215 -2.68 -0.61 20.66
C CYS A 215 -1.88 -1.34 21.75
N ARG A 216 -2.16 -2.62 21.95
CA ARG A 216 -1.33 -3.53 22.76
C ARG A 216 -0.47 -4.38 21.84
N TYR A 217 0.84 -4.41 22.08
CA TYR A 217 1.81 -5.08 21.20
C TYR A 217 2.26 -6.43 21.77
N GLY A 218 2.46 -7.41 20.90
CA GLY A 218 3.10 -8.68 21.26
C GLY A 218 4.60 -8.63 20.99
N LEU A 219 5.43 -8.76 22.02
CA LEU A 219 6.89 -8.58 21.94
C LEU A 219 7.55 -9.35 20.78
N PHE A 220 7.26 -10.64 20.66
CA PHE A 220 7.84 -11.47 19.60
C PHE A 220 7.37 -11.06 18.19
N ILE A 221 6.09 -10.71 18.05
CA ILE A 221 5.51 -10.28 16.77
C ILE A 221 6.07 -8.91 16.38
N SER A 222 6.31 -8.02 17.35
CA SER A 222 6.99 -6.74 17.11
C SER A 222 8.40 -6.90 16.53
N VAL A 223 9.18 -7.90 16.99
CA VAL A 223 10.51 -8.18 16.42
C VAL A 223 10.40 -8.65 14.97
N VAL A 224 9.43 -9.53 14.69
CA VAL A 224 9.17 -10.01 13.32
C VAL A 224 8.73 -8.88 12.40
N HIS A 225 7.76 -8.07 12.83
CA HIS A 225 7.29 -6.88 12.12
C HIS A 225 8.45 -5.93 11.80
N TRP A 226 9.30 -5.63 12.79
CA TRP A 226 10.47 -4.78 12.59
C TRP A 226 11.45 -5.36 11.56
N ALA A 227 11.77 -6.66 11.64
CA ALA A 227 12.66 -7.32 10.70
C ALA A 227 12.08 -7.34 9.27
N GLN A 228 10.78 -7.54 9.14
CA GLN A 228 10.06 -7.51 7.88
C GLN A 228 10.07 -6.11 7.27
N ALA A 229 9.71 -5.07 8.05
CA ALA A 229 9.72 -3.68 7.62
C ALA A 229 11.13 -3.22 7.21
N ARG A 230 12.17 -3.64 7.95
CA ARG A 230 13.55 -3.18 7.75
C ARG A 230 14.31 -3.92 6.65
N PHE A 231 14.08 -5.22 6.50
CA PHE A 231 14.88 -6.09 5.63
C PHE A 231 14.05 -6.86 4.59
N GLY A 232 12.73 -6.76 4.62
CA GLY A 232 11.83 -7.53 3.74
C GLY A 232 11.73 -9.01 4.07
N LEU A 233 12.21 -9.43 5.25
CA LEU A 233 12.18 -10.83 5.68
C LEU A 233 10.75 -11.29 5.94
N GLY A 234 10.30 -12.31 5.21
CA GLY A 234 8.95 -12.88 5.40
C GLY A 234 7.83 -12.13 4.69
N ASN A 235 8.16 -11.22 3.76
CA ASN A 235 7.16 -10.58 2.90
C ASN A 235 6.31 -11.62 2.16
N PRO A 236 5.01 -11.32 1.92
CA PRO A 236 4.17 -12.17 1.12
C PRO A 236 4.69 -12.23 -0.31
N VAL A 237 4.33 -13.29 -1.01
CA VAL A 237 4.51 -13.35 -2.47
C VAL A 237 3.65 -12.26 -3.09
N PHE A 238 4.23 -11.45 -3.96
CA PHE A 238 3.52 -10.47 -4.79
C PHE A 238 3.19 -11.13 -6.14
N PRO A 239 2.01 -11.77 -6.30
CA PRO A 239 1.76 -12.62 -7.47
C PRO A 239 1.81 -11.84 -8.78
N PHE A 240 1.28 -10.62 -8.81
CA PHE A 240 1.31 -9.76 -9.99
C PHE A 240 2.74 -9.47 -10.45
N GLN A 241 3.59 -8.96 -9.56
CA GLN A 241 4.99 -8.69 -9.85
C GLN A 241 5.75 -9.97 -10.20
N SER A 242 5.54 -11.06 -9.46
CA SER A 242 6.22 -12.33 -9.70
C SER A 242 5.90 -12.91 -11.08
N ILE A 243 4.65 -12.79 -11.54
CA ILE A 243 4.25 -13.23 -12.88
C ILE A 243 4.84 -12.28 -13.93
N ASP A 244 4.68 -10.97 -13.76
CA ASP A 244 5.18 -9.97 -14.72
C ASP A 244 6.70 -10.04 -14.90
N ASP A 245 7.47 -10.24 -13.82
CA ASP A 245 8.93 -10.43 -13.87
C ASP A 245 9.31 -11.69 -14.64
N ARG A 246 8.56 -12.80 -14.48
CA ARG A 246 8.77 -14.04 -15.25
C ARG A 246 8.43 -13.86 -16.72
N VAL A 247 7.32 -13.18 -17.02
CA VAL A 247 6.92 -12.83 -18.39
C VAL A 247 7.99 -11.98 -19.06
N ALA A 248 8.54 -10.99 -18.35
CA ALA A 248 9.63 -10.16 -18.84
C ALA A 248 10.91 -10.96 -19.07
N ALA A 249 11.33 -11.80 -18.11
CA ALA A 249 12.56 -12.61 -18.19
C ALA A 249 12.56 -13.65 -19.32
N LEU A 250 11.37 -14.09 -19.74
CA LEU A 250 11.18 -15.06 -20.83
C LEU A 250 10.77 -14.41 -22.16
N SER A 251 10.61 -13.08 -22.18
CA SER A 251 10.27 -12.33 -23.39
C SER A 251 11.38 -12.45 -24.44
N GLY A 252 11.00 -12.77 -25.68
CA GLY A 252 11.94 -12.88 -26.81
C GLY A 252 12.72 -14.19 -26.92
N ARG A 253 12.44 -15.19 -26.06
CA ARG A 253 12.99 -16.54 -26.26
C ARG A 253 12.30 -17.24 -27.42
N VAL A 254 13.08 -17.66 -28.42
CA VAL A 254 12.59 -18.35 -29.63
C VAL A 254 11.96 -19.71 -29.32
N ASP A 255 12.42 -20.35 -28.24
CA ASP A 255 11.99 -21.71 -27.84
C ASP A 255 10.86 -21.71 -26.79
N ALA A 256 10.14 -20.60 -26.60
CA ALA A 256 9.04 -20.55 -25.66
C ALA A 256 7.90 -21.49 -26.13
N PRO A 257 7.49 -22.50 -25.33
CA PRO A 257 6.45 -23.43 -25.75
C PRO A 257 5.12 -22.72 -25.95
N ALA A 258 4.27 -23.19 -26.88
CA ALA A 258 2.98 -22.57 -27.21
C ALA A 258 2.12 -22.26 -25.96
N ARG A 259 2.12 -23.19 -25.00
CA ARG A 259 1.44 -23.03 -23.70
C ARG A 259 1.86 -21.78 -22.92
N TRP A 260 3.11 -21.32 -23.07
CA TRP A 260 3.62 -20.11 -22.43
C TRP A 260 3.08 -18.87 -23.12
N ALA A 261 3.09 -18.82 -24.45
CA ALA A 261 2.52 -17.72 -25.21
C ALA A 261 1.02 -17.55 -24.89
N ASP A 262 0.27 -18.66 -24.85
CA ASP A 262 -1.15 -18.67 -24.47
C ASP A 262 -1.37 -18.20 -23.02
N PHE A 263 -0.50 -18.58 -22.09
CA PHE A 263 -0.55 -18.08 -20.72
C PHE A 263 -0.33 -16.55 -20.68
N VAL A 264 0.72 -16.05 -21.34
CA VAL A 264 1.06 -14.62 -21.37
C VAL A 264 -0.09 -13.79 -21.92
N ALA A 265 -0.73 -14.24 -23.02
CA ALA A 265 -1.88 -13.55 -23.61
C ALA A 265 -3.04 -13.42 -22.61
N ARG A 266 -3.45 -14.53 -22.00
CA ARG A 266 -4.54 -14.53 -21.00
C ARG A 266 -4.19 -13.72 -19.74
N TRP A 267 -2.93 -13.77 -19.30
CA TRP A 267 -2.48 -12.99 -18.14
C TRP A 267 -2.56 -11.48 -18.39
N ARG A 268 -2.12 -11.01 -19.56
CA ARG A 268 -2.19 -9.58 -19.93
C ARG A 268 -3.61 -9.04 -19.87
N GLU A 269 -4.61 -9.83 -20.27
CA GLU A 269 -6.03 -9.48 -20.20
C GLU A 269 -6.55 -9.52 -18.76
N ALA A 270 -6.22 -10.57 -18.00
CA ALA A 270 -6.79 -10.80 -16.68
C ALA A 270 -6.21 -9.91 -15.57
N ARG A 271 -4.90 -9.61 -15.62
CA ARG A 271 -4.17 -9.04 -14.47
C ARG A 271 -4.75 -7.73 -13.95
N TRP A 272 -5.29 -6.88 -14.82
CA TRP A 272 -5.85 -5.60 -14.38
C TRP A 272 -7.22 -5.75 -13.73
N ALA A 273 -8.08 -6.61 -14.27
CA ALA A 273 -9.35 -6.94 -13.66
C ALA A 273 -9.15 -7.60 -12.28
N LEU A 274 -8.08 -8.37 -12.12
CA LEU A 274 -7.68 -8.91 -10.82
C LEU A 274 -7.11 -7.82 -9.90
N ALA A 275 -6.22 -6.96 -10.39
CA ALA A 275 -5.57 -5.94 -9.56
C ALA A 275 -6.58 -5.04 -8.84
N VAL A 276 -7.63 -4.60 -9.54
CA VAL A 276 -8.66 -3.69 -8.98
C VAL A 276 -9.60 -4.36 -7.96
N ARG A 277 -9.61 -5.70 -7.86
CA ARG A 277 -10.43 -6.48 -6.92
C ARG A 277 -9.78 -6.68 -5.54
N GLY A 278 -8.79 -5.84 -5.20
CA GLY A 278 -8.12 -5.84 -3.90
C GLY A 278 -7.73 -7.24 -3.40
N LYS A 279 -8.19 -7.62 -2.20
CA LYS A 279 -7.80 -8.90 -1.57
C LYS A 279 -8.22 -10.11 -2.41
N GLY A 280 -9.46 -10.12 -2.91
CA GLY A 280 -9.96 -11.24 -3.73
C GLY A 280 -9.18 -11.39 -5.04
N GLY A 281 -8.74 -10.27 -5.62
CA GLY A 281 -7.85 -10.24 -6.77
C GLY A 281 -6.47 -10.85 -6.50
N ALA A 282 -5.86 -10.50 -5.36
CA ALA A 282 -4.57 -11.04 -4.95
C ALA A 282 -4.61 -12.56 -4.70
N GLU A 283 -5.66 -13.03 -4.01
CA GLU A 283 -5.88 -14.47 -3.75
C GLU A 283 -6.06 -15.27 -5.04
N GLU A 284 -6.76 -14.71 -6.02
CA GLU A 284 -6.91 -15.32 -7.33
C GLU A 284 -5.62 -15.29 -8.15
N ALA A 285 -4.85 -14.20 -8.09
CA ALA A 285 -3.56 -14.09 -8.75
C ALA A 285 -2.53 -15.13 -8.25
N LEU A 286 -2.65 -15.62 -7.01
CA LEU A 286 -1.84 -16.76 -6.55
C LEU A 286 -2.12 -18.06 -7.32
N ARG A 287 -3.36 -18.25 -7.82
CA ARG A 287 -3.67 -19.37 -8.73
C ARG A 287 -3.03 -19.18 -10.10
N TRP A 288 -3.04 -17.94 -10.60
CA TRP A 288 -2.34 -17.57 -11.83
C TRP A 288 -0.83 -17.77 -11.73
N LEU A 289 -0.24 -17.49 -10.56
CA LEU A 289 1.19 -17.74 -10.34
C LEU A 289 1.51 -19.24 -10.43
N ARG A 290 0.67 -20.11 -9.86
CA ARG A 290 0.85 -21.57 -10.05
C ARG A 290 0.75 -21.99 -11.52
N ALA A 291 -0.24 -21.46 -12.25
CA ALA A 291 -0.39 -21.72 -13.68
C ALA A 291 0.80 -21.17 -14.50
N CYS A 292 1.38 -20.04 -14.09
CA CYS A 292 2.60 -19.48 -14.66
C CYS A 292 3.75 -20.48 -14.51
N ASP A 293 3.90 -21.06 -13.31
CA ASP A 293 4.98 -21.99 -12.98
C ASP A 293 4.88 -23.30 -13.76
N GLU A 294 3.65 -23.79 -13.99
CA GLU A 294 3.38 -24.97 -14.81
C GLU A 294 3.59 -24.72 -16.31
N ALA A 295 3.25 -23.52 -16.79
CA ALA A 295 3.38 -23.15 -18.19
C ALA A 295 4.82 -22.81 -18.59
N ALA A 296 5.62 -22.28 -17.65
CA ALA A 296 6.99 -21.85 -17.90
C ALA A 296 7.85 -22.99 -18.51
N PRO A 297 8.79 -22.66 -19.40
CA PRO A 297 9.80 -23.60 -19.83
C PRO A 297 10.65 -24.03 -18.62
N ALA A 298 11.08 -25.28 -18.59
CA ALA A 298 11.99 -25.75 -17.55
C ALA A 298 13.23 -24.84 -17.50
N PRO A 299 13.75 -24.51 -16.30
CA PRO A 299 15.01 -23.79 -16.22
C PRO A 299 16.05 -24.62 -16.98
N GLY A 300 16.58 -24.06 -18.07
CA GLY A 300 17.56 -24.75 -18.89
C GLY A 300 18.73 -25.18 -18.02
N GLY A 301 18.97 -26.48 -17.94
CA GLY A 301 20.20 -27.00 -17.39
C GLY A 301 21.33 -26.50 -18.28
N GLY A 302 22.08 -25.50 -17.80
CA GLY A 302 23.30 -25.09 -18.45
C GLY A 302 24.26 -26.27 -18.49
N GLY A 303 24.53 -26.77 -19.69
CA GLY A 303 25.74 -27.52 -20.02
C GLY A 303 26.82 -26.56 -20.49
#